data_AF-A0A7X8UDM7-F1
#
_entry.id   AF-A0A7X8UDM7-F1
#
_cell.length_a   1.000
_cell.length_b   1.000
_cell.length_c   1.000
_cell.angle_alpha   90.00
_cell.angle_beta   90.00
_cell.angle_gamma   90.00
#
_symmetry.space_group_name_H-M   'P 1'
#
loop_
_entity.id
_entity.type
_entity.pdbx_description
1 polymer ?
#
loop_
_entity_poly.entity_id
_entity_poly.type
_entity_poly.pdbx_seq_one_letter_code
_entity_poly.pdbx_strand_id
1 'polypeptide(L)'
;MDLWIIRVFLFAAILISGFYVRPFGPNLYLTFVFGIVFGLVILFVEYRIRALSLKTLLGGAVGSLLGIIGASLVSLVVGRMNFVHPQTETFVQILILILMTYIGMLSGAGKGEFLDLTSLGGIFTDSALRKSCKILDTSVIIDGRIADICKTGFLEGTLVAPHFVLRELQQIADSADSAKRNRGRRGLDVLEKIKSAPGVSVQIVEKDFPEVKEVDLKLIELAKDMGAKIVTNDFNLNKVSQLRGVDVLNINELANALKPVVLPGETMKVFILKEGKEYNQGVAYLDDGTMVVVDNARRMIGKTIATQVTSVLQTTAGKMIFGRFPEEAEPGSRQERRSYDRGGTVARFSNGEDEKERLKER
;
A
#
# COMPACT_ATOMS: atom_id res chain seq x y z
N MET A 1 -3.25 -33.28 -13.83
CA MET A 1 -2.66 -34.25 -14.76
C MET A 1 -1.57 -35.00 -14.02
N ASP A 2 -1.73 -36.30 -13.85
CA ASP A 2 -0.84 -37.08 -13.02
C ASP A 2 0.55 -37.18 -13.66
N LEU A 3 1.55 -36.69 -12.94
CA LEU A 3 2.97 -36.67 -13.33
C LEU A 3 3.52 -38.05 -13.72
N TRP A 4 2.84 -39.11 -13.30
CA TRP A 4 3.12 -40.48 -13.70
C TRP A 4 3.05 -40.70 -15.22
N ILE A 5 2.10 -40.07 -15.91
CA ILE A 5 1.95 -40.23 -17.37
C ILE A 5 3.18 -39.68 -18.10
N ILE A 6 3.70 -38.53 -17.65
CA ILE A 6 4.88 -37.89 -18.23
C ILE A 6 6.13 -38.75 -18.02
N ARG A 7 6.28 -39.37 -16.84
CA ARG A 7 7.42 -40.25 -16.52
C ARG A 7 7.43 -41.51 -17.38
N VAL A 8 6.27 -42.13 -17.55
CA VAL A 8 6.11 -43.32 -18.41
C VAL A 8 6.45 -42.98 -19.86
N PHE A 9 6.00 -41.83 -20.35
CA PHE A 9 6.33 -41.37 -21.70
C PHE A 9 7.82 -41.10 -21.89
N LEU A 10 8.47 -40.43 -20.93
CA LEU A 10 9.91 -40.17 -20.96
C LEU A 10 10.74 -41.45 -20.95
N PHE A 11 10.36 -42.43 -20.12
CA PHE A 11 11.05 -43.72 -20.06
C PHE A 11 10.89 -44.50 -21.37
N ALA A 12 9.69 -44.51 -21.95
CA ALA A 12 9.45 -45.11 -23.26
C ALA A 12 10.28 -44.43 -24.35
N ALA A 13 10.36 -43.11 -24.36
CA ALA A 13 11.16 -42.35 -25.34
C ALA A 13 12.67 -42.68 -25.25
N ILE A 14 13.23 -42.83 -24.04
CA ILE A 14 14.64 -43.22 -23.85
C ILE A 14 14.89 -44.63 -24.38
N LEU A 15 14.01 -45.59 -24.08
CA LEU A 15 14.16 -46.97 -24.55
C LEU A 15 14.02 -47.08 -26.08
N ILE A 16 13.07 -46.36 -26.66
CA ILE A 16 12.86 -46.30 -28.12
C ILE A 16 14.09 -45.65 -28.79
N SER A 17 14.56 -44.52 -28.27
CA SER A 17 15.76 -43.84 -28.78
C SER A 17 17.00 -44.73 -28.68
N GLY A 18 17.18 -45.46 -27.57
CA GLY A 18 18.28 -46.41 -27.40
C GLY A 18 18.23 -47.54 -28.44
N PHE A 19 17.04 -48.08 -28.71
CA PHE A 19 16.85 -49.14 -29.70
C PHE A 19 17.22 -48.71 -31.13
N TYR A 20 16.91 -47.45 -31.52
CA TYR A 20 17.22 -46.92 -32.85
C TYR A 20 18.69 -46.48 -32.99
N VAL A 21 19.24 -45.76 -32.01
CA VAL A 21 20.58 -45.16 -32.11
C VAL A 21 21.69 -46.19 -31.89
N ARG A 22 21.43 -47.25 -31.11
CA ARG A 22 22.39 -48.34 -30.80
C ARG A 22 23.78 -47.82 -30.40
N PRO A 23 23.89 -47.02 -29.33
CA PRO A 23 25.16 -46.39 -28.91
C PRO A 23 26.28 -47.38 -28.60
N PHE A 24 25.96 -48.64 -28.28
CA PHE A 24 26.93 -49.70 -27.99
C PHE A 24 26.95 -50.81 -29.07
N GLY A 25 26.58 -50.47 -30.31
CA GLY A 25 26.58 -51.41 -31.44
C GLY A 25 25.48 -52.48 -31.35
N PRO A 26 25.71 -53.72 -31.80
CA PRO A 26 24.68 -54.77 -31.86
C PRO A 26 24.32 -55.34 -30.48
N ASN A 27 25.03 -54.97 -29.41
CA ASN A 27 24.75 -55.46 -28.07
C ASN A 27 23.54 -54.73 -27.45
N LEU A 28 22.34 -55.20 -27.79
CA LEU A 28 21.08 -54.64 -27.31
C LEU A 28 20.98 -54.70 -25.77
N TYR A 29 21.56 -55.71 -25.13
CA TYR A 29 21.51 -55.85 -23.68
C TYR A 29 22.17 -54.66 -22.98
N LEU A 30 23.39 -54.30 -23.39
CA LEU A 30 24.10 -53.12 -22.84
C LEU A 30 23.34 -51.82 -23.10
N THR A 31 22.70 -51.70 -24.26
CA THR A 31 21.91 -50.53 -24.63
C THR A 31 20.68 -50.35 -23.74
N PHE A 32 19.95 -51.45 -23.46
CA PHE A 32 18.79 -51.40 -22.56
C PHE A 32 19.20 -51.16 -21.11
N VAL A 33 20.26 -51.80 -20.63
CA VAL A 33 20.79 -51.56 -19.27
C VAL A 33 21.18 -50.10 -19.10
N PHE A 34 21.91 -49.52 -20.06
CA PHE A 34 22.29 -48.11 -20.02
C PHE A 34 21.08 -47.18 -20.06
N GLY A 35 20.09 -47.46 -20.91
CA GLY A 35 18.84 -46.69 -21.00
C GLY A 35 18.05 -46.70 -19.69
N ILE A 36 17.95 -47.86 -19.02
CA ILE A 36 17.29 -47.98 -17.72
C ILE A 36 18.03 -47.17 -16.65
N VAL A 37 19.35 -47.33 -16.56
CA VAL A 37 20.18 -46.60 -15.59
C VAL A 37 20.06 -45.08 -15.82
N PHE A 38 20.12 -44.64 -17.07
CA PHE A 38 19.98 -43.23 -17.43
C PHE A 38 18.60 -42.68 -17.09
N GLY A 39 17.53 -43.44 -17.37
CA GLY A 39 16.17 -43.10 -16.97
C GLY A 39 16.02 -42.96 -15.45
N LEU A 40 16.62 -43.86 -14.67
CA LEU A 40 16.62 -43.77 -13.19
C LEU A 40 17.36 -42.54 -12.69
N VAL A 41 18.50 -42.18 -13.30
CA VAL A 41 19.24 -40.95 -12.98
C VAL A 41 18.40 -39.71 -13.25
N ILE A 42 17.70 -39.65 -14.39
CA ILE A 42 16.80 -38.53 -14.71
C ILE A 42 15.68 -38.41 -13.66
N LEU A 43 15.06 -39.52 -13.28
CA LEU A 43 14.00 -39.51 -12.26
C LEU A 43 14.54 -39.08 -10.88
N PHE A 44 15.75 -39.51 -10.52
CA PHE A 44 16.41 -39.07 -9.30
C PHE A 44 16.70 -37.56 -9.30
N VAL A 45 17.24 -37.05 -10.42
CA VAL A 45 17.49 -35.62 -10.61
C VAL A 45 16.18 -34.83 -10.56
N GLU A 46 15.13 -35.28 -11.25
CA GLU A 46 13.80 -34.67 -11.21
C GLU A 46 13.27 -34.59 -9.77
N TYR A 47 13.38 -35.69 -9.02
CA TYR A 47 12.96 -35.74 -7.62
C TYR A 47 13.72 -34.72 -6.76
N ARG A 48 15.04 -34.61 -6.94
CA ARG A 48 15.87 -33.64 -6.21
C ARG A 48 15.56 -32.21 -6.62
N ILE A 49 15.33 -31.94 -7.90
CA ILE A 49 14.97 -30.60 -8.42
C ILE A 49 13.64 -30.13 -7.83
N ARG A 50 12.64 -31.00 -7.73
CA ARG A 50 11.33 -30.65 -7.14
C ARG A 50 11.40 -30.28 -5.66
N ALA A 51 12.39 -30.80 -4.94
CA ALA A 51 12.61 -30.46 -3.54
C ALA A 51 13.35 -29.12 -3.37
N LEU A 52 13.90 -28.54 -4.43
CA LEU A 52 14.61 -27.26 -4.38
C LEU A 52 13.65 -26.10 -4.65
N SER A 53 13.90 -24.98 -3.97
CA SER A 53 13.16 -23.75 -4.24
C SER A 53 13.51 -23.20 -5.64
N LEU A 54 12.56 -22.53 -6.30
CA LEU A 54 12.79 -21.87 -7.59
C LEU A 54 13.98 -20.89 -7.53
N LYS A 55 14.16 -20.20 -6.38
CA LYS A 55 15.24 -19.25 -6.14
C LYS A 55 16.61 -19.92 -6.14
N THR A 56 16.73 -21.07 -5.47
CA THR A 56 17.94 -21.89 -5.46
C THR A 56 18.29 -22.39 -6.87
N LEU A 57 17.27 -22.77 -7.64
CA LEU A 57 17.40 -23.24 -9.02
C LEU A 57 17.92 -22.15 -9.95
N LEU A 58 17.32 -20.95 -9.89
CA LEU A 58 17.74 -19.78 -10.67
C LEU A 58 19.12 -19.28 -10.26
N GLY A 59 19.39 -19.18 -8.96
CA GLY A 59 20.71 -18.81 -8.45
C GLY A 59 21.79 -19.78 -8.90
N GLY A 60 21.51 -21.09 -8.84
CA GLY A 60 22.40 -22.13 -9.34
C GLY A 60 22.66 -22.04 -10.85
N ALA A 61 21.64 -21.72 -11.64
CA ALA A 61 21.77 -21.54 -13.10
C ALA A 61 22.59 -20.29 -13.47
N VAL A 62 22.36 -19.16 -12.81
CA VAL A 62 23.16 -17.94 -13.02
C VAL A 62 24.60 -18.17 -12.56
N GLY A 63 24.78 -18.83 -11.41
CA GLY A 63 26.09 -19.17 -10.87
C GLY A 63 26.87 -20.13 -11.77
N SER A 64 26.23 -21.16 -12.32
CA SER A 64 26.89 -22.07 -13.26
C SER A 64 27.27 -21.36 -14.56
N LEU A 65 26.43 -20.45 -15.07
CA LEU A 65 26.75 -19.64 -16.24
C LEU A 65 27.99 -18.76 -16.00
N LEU A 66 28.04 -18.06 -14.86
CA LEU A 66 29.21 -17.28 -14.46
C LEU A 66 30.45 -18.16 -14.27
N GLY A 67 30.28 -19.37 -13.73
CA GLY A 67 31.35 -20.37 -13.61
C GLY A 67 31.90 -20.81 -14.96
N ILE A 68 31.04 -21.07 -15.95
CA ILE A 68 31.46 -21.42 -17.32
C ILE A 68 32.18 -20.26 -18.00
N ILE A 69 31.71 -19.02 -17.82
CA ILE A 69 32.38 -17.82 -18.33
C ILE A 69 33.77 -17.69 -17.67
N GLY A 70 33.86 -17.85 -16.35
CA GLY A 70 35.12 -17.83 -15.61
C GLY A 70 36.08 -18.93 -16.07
N ALA A 71 35.58 -20.16 -16.26
CA ALA A 71 36.35 -21.27 -16.80
C ALA A 71 36.91 -20.96 -18.19
N SER A 72 36.10 -20.34 -19.05
CA SER A 72 36.50 -19.97 -20.41
C SER A 72 37.63 -18.93 -20.38
N LEU A 73 37.56 -17.94 -19.50
CA LEU A 73 38.61 -16.94 -19.32
C LEU A 73 39.92 -17.57 -18.81
N VAL A 74 39.85 -18.48 -17.83
CA VAL A 74 41.04 -19.19 -17.33
C VAL A 74 41.61 -20.10 -18.41
N SER A 75 40.75 -20.77 -19.19
CA SER A 75 41.17 -21.62 -20.31
C SER A 75 41.95 -20.84 -21.37
N LEU A 76 41.59 -19.58 -21.65
CA LEU A 76 42.37 -18.72 -22.55
C LEU A 76 43.78 -18.42 -22.04
N VAL A 77 43.97 -18.34 -20.72
CA VAL A 77 45.29 -18.13 -20.11
C VAL A 77 46.10 -19.42 -20.15
N VAL A 78 45.47 -20.55 -19.81
CA VAL A 78 46.07 -21.89 -19.85
C VAL A 78 46.53 -22.24 -21.27
N GLY A 79 45.72 -21.98 -22.30
CA GLY A 79 46.09 -22.23 -23.70
C GLY A 79 47.26 -21.38 -24.22
N ARG A 80 47.69 -20.35 -23.48
CA ARG A 80 48.93 -19.60 -23.78
C ARG A 80 50.16 -20.14 -23.06
N MET A 81 49.99 -21.09 -22.14
CA MET A 81 51.11 -21.76 -21.48
C MET A 81 51.58 -22.91 -22.36
N ASN A 82 52.89 -23.00 -22.60
CA ASN A 82 53.45 -24.09 -23.39
C ASN A 82 53.49 -25.38 -22.57
N PHE A 83 52.47 -26.23 -22.73
CA PHE A 83 52.47 -27.58 -22.18
C PHE A 83 53.28 -28.54 -23.08
N VAL A 84 53.99 -29.49 -22.46
CA VAL A 84 54.81 -30.49 -23.16
C VAL A 84 53.96 -31.49 -23.95
N HIS A 85 52.73 -31.76 -23.50
CA HIS A 85 51.80 -32.68 -24.15
C HIS A 85 50.41 -32.04 -24.35
N PRO A 86 49.85 -32.05 -25.58
CA PRO A 86 48.52 -31.51 -25.86
C PRO A 86 47.39 -32.14 -25.03
N GLN A 87 47.53 -33.43 -24.70
CA GLN A 87 46.54 -34.15 -23.88
C GLN A 87 46.45 -33.61 -22.46
N THR A 88 47.58 -33.15 -21.89
CA THR A 88 47.62 -32.55 -20.55
C THR A 88 46.91 -31.20 -20.54
N GLU A 89 47.07 -30.41 -21.60
CA GLU A 89 46.37 -29.15 -21.76
C GLU A 89 44.84 -29.35 -21.79
N THR A 90 44.35 -30.24 -22.67
CA THR A 90 42.91 -30.56 -22.76
C THR A 90 42.37 -31.06 -21.41
N PHE A 91 43.13 -31.93 -20.73
CA PHE A 91 42.73 -32.45 -19.42
C PHE A 91 42.59 -31.34 -18.37
N VAL A 92 43.57 -30.43 -18.29
CA VAL A 92 43.55 -29.29 -17.36
C VAL A 92 42.38 -28.35 -17.68
N GLN A 93 42.11 -28.07 -18.96
CA GLN A 93 40.97 -27.23 -19.36
C GLN A 93 39.62 -27.84 -18.97
N ILE A 94 39.43 -29.15 -19.20
CA ILE A 94 38.22 -29.87 -18.77
C ILE A 94 38.08 -29.85 -17.25
N LEU A 95 39.17 -30.09 -16.53
CA LEU A 95 39.19 -30.07 -15.06
C LEU A 95 38.76 -28.70 -14.52
N ILE A 96 39.29 -27.61 -15.09
CA ILE A 96 38.94 -26.23 -14.73
C ILE A 96 37.46 -25.94 -15.04
N LEU A 97 36.96 -26.39 -16.19
CA LEU A 97 35.56 -26.22 -16.57
C LEU A 97 34.62 -26.88 -15.56
N ILE A 98 34.88 -28.14 -15.21
CA ILE A 98 34.08 -28.88 -14.22
C ILE A 98 34.14 -28.18 -12.86
N LEU A 99 35.34 -27.81 -12.41
CA LEU A 99 35.56 -27.17 -11.12
C LEU A 99 34.82 -25.83 -11.01
N MET A 100 34.99 -24.95 -11.99
CA MET A 100 34.38 -23.62 -11.99
C MET A 100 32.87 -23.67 -12.15
N THR A 101 32.36 -24.57 -12.99
CA THR A 101 30.90 -24.77 -13.14
C THR A 101 30.29 -25.26 -11.82
N TYR A 102 30.96 -26.20 -11.14
CA TYR A 102 30.50 -26.73 -9.85
C TYR A 102 30.53 -25.67 -8.74
N ILE A 103 31.63 -24.93 -8.59
CA ILE A 103 31.76 -23.85 -7.60
C ILE A 103 30.73 -22.75 -7.88
N GLY A 104 30.58 -22.35 -9.15
CA GLY A 104 29.60 -21.36 -9.58
C GLY A 104 28.18 -21.79 -9.24
N MET A 105 27.80 -23.02 -9.56
CA MET A 105 26.50 -23.58 -9.21
C MET A 105 26.27 -23.62 -7.70
N LEU A 106 27.25 -24.07 -6.92
CA LEU A 106 27.13 -24.18 -5.46
C LEU A 106 27.01 -22.81 -4.78
N SER A 107 27.86 -21.86 -5.18
CA SER A 107 27.80 -20.48 -4.67
C SER A 107 26.50 -19.79 -5.10
N GLY A 108 26.06 -19.99 -6.34
CA GLY A 108 24.82 -19.43 -6.87
C GLY A 108 23.57 -20.02 -6.20
N ALA A 109 23.55 -21.33 -5.97
CA ALA A 109 22.47 -22.00 -5.26
C ALA A 109 22.40 -21.57 -3.79
N GLY A 110 23.55 -21.48 -3.10
CA GLY A 110 23.62 -21.05 -1.70
C GLY A 110 23.26 -19.58 -1.50
N LYS A 111 23.56 -18.71 -2.47
CA LYS A 111 23.20 -17.28 -2.41
C LYS A 111 21.87 -16.94 -3.10
N GLY A 112 21.27 -17.89 -3.81
CA GLY A 112 20.02 -17.69 -4.55
C GLY A 112 18.84 -17.30 -3.66
N GLU A 113 18.87 -17.67 -2.38
CA GLU A 113 17.83 -17.27 -1.41
C GLU A 113 17.85 -15.76 -1.10
N PHE A 114 19.00 -15.09 -1.25
CA PHE A 114 19.14 -13.64 -1.09
C PHE A 114 18.74 -12.86 -2.34
N LEU A 115 18.46 -13.54 -3.46
CA LEU A 115 17.90 -12.87 -4.63
C LEU A 115 16.45 -12.51 -4.32
N ASP A 116 16.23 -11.23 -4.04
CA ASP A 116 14.89 -10.68 -3.93
C ASP A 116 14.31 -10.47 -5.33
N LEU A 117 13.79 -11.56 -5.91
CA LEU A 117 13.07 -11.55 -7.19
C LEU A 117 11.89 -10.56 -7.21
N THR A 118 11.44 -10.09 -6.03
CA THR A 118 10.41 -9.06 -5.90
C THR A 118 10.85 -7.71 -6.46
N SER A 119 12.16 -7.40 -6.43
CA SER A 119 12.70 -6.12 -6.93
C SER A 119 12.96 -6.09 -8.44
N LEU A 120 13.08 -7.26 -9.08
CA LEU A 120 13.49 -7.41 -10.48
C LEU A 120 12.37 -7.94 -11.40
N GLY A 121 11.23 -8.37 -10.86
CA GLY A 121 10.28 -9.23 -11.57
C GLY A 121 8.81 -8.83 -11.44
N GLY A 122 8.43 -7.64 -11.92
CA GLY A 122 7.03 -7.27 -12.15
C GLY A 122 6.33 -8.07 -13.28
N ILE A 123 7.00 -9.06 -13.88
CA ILE A 123 6.54 -9.76 -15.10
C ILE A 123 6.25 -11.26 -14.86
N PHE A 124 6.79 -11.85 -13.78
CA PHE A 124 6.76 -13.33 -13.59
C PHE A 124 6.16 -13.81 -12.27
N THR A 125 5.48 -12.95 -11.52
CA THR A 125 4.89 -13.36 -10.25
C THR A 125 3.41 -13.01 -10.15
N ASP A 126 2.57 -13.98 -10.48
CA ASP A 126 1.17 -14.10 -10.02
C ASP A 126 1.03 -14.06 -8.48
N SER A 127 2.14 -13.96 -7.74
CA SER A 127 2.15 -13.70 -6.29
C SER A 127 1.97 -12.22 -5.92
N ALA A 128 2.10 -11.28 -6.87
CA ALA A 128 1.78 -9.87 -6.63
C ALA A 128 0.27 -9.67 -6.37
N LEU A 129 -0.57 -10.53 -6.95
CA LEU A 129 -2.01 -10.59 -6.66
C LEU A 129 -2.32 -11.13 -5.24
N ARG A 130 -1.44 -11.94 -4.64
CA ARG A 130 -1.63 -12.42 -3.25
C ARG A 130 -1.27 -11.40 -2.19
N LYS A 131 -0.47 -10.37 -2.49
CA LYS A 131 -0.01 -9.38 -1.50
C LYS A 131 -0.96 -8.21 -1.25
N SER A 132 -2.13 -8.17 -1.88
CA SER A 132 -3.10 -7.08 -1.67
C SER A 132 -4.50 -7.55 -1.24
N CYS A 133 -4.63 -8.80 -0.77
CA CYS A 133 -5.88 -9.29 -0.22
C CYS A 133 -6.25 -8.53 1.05
N LYS A 134 -7.51 -8.10 1.12
CA LYS A 134 -8.05 -7.33 2.24
C LYS A 134 -9.33 -8.00 2.71
N ILE A 135 -9.35 -8.47 3.94
CA ILE A 135 -10.48 -9.19 4.51
C ILE A 135 -11.46 -8.19 5.09
N LEU A 136 -12.72 -8.29 4.69
CA LEU A 136 -13.80 -7.42 5.17
C LEU A 136 -14.43 -8.01 6.44
N ASP A 137 -14.58 -7.15 7.44
CA ASP A 137 -15.36 -7.40 8.66
C ASP A 137 -16.86 -7.01 8.46
N THR A 138 -17.75 -7.63 9.23
CA THR A 138 -19.18 -7.31 9.31
C THR A 138 -19.40 -5.82 9.61
N SER A 139 -18.61 -5.23 10.51
CA SER A 139 -18.77 -3.83 10.94
C SER A 139 -18.59 -2.84 9.77
N VAL A 140 -17.61 -3.09 8.91
CA VAL A 140 -17.29 -2.22 7.76
C VAL A 140 -18.31 -2.37 6.64
N ILE A 141 -18.81 -3.59 6.42
CA ILE A 141 -19.84 -3.87 5.42
C ILE A 141 -21.16 -3.18 5.79
N ILE A 142 -21.57 -3.25 7.06
CA ILE A 142 -22.82 -2.61 7.53
C ILE A 142 -22.74 -1.08 7.47
N ASP A 143 -21.57 -0.50 7.78
CA ASP A 143 -21.36 0.96 7.72
C ASP A 143 -21.54 1.50 6.29
N GLY A 144 -20.98 0.80 5.31
CA GLY A 144 -21.22 1.02 3.88
C GLY A 144 -20.31 2.04 3.20
N ARG A 145 -19.57 2.89 3.95
CA ARG A 145 -18.62 3.86 3.36
C ARG A 145 -17.53 3.21 2.53
N ILE A 146 -17.22 1.95 2.82
CA ILE A 146 -16.29 1.12 2.06
C ILE A 146 -16.62 1.05 0.57
N ALA A 147 -17.91 1.00 0.19
CA ALA A 147 -18.31 0.96 -1.21
C ALA A 147 -17.95 2.25 -1.95
N ASP A 148 -18.11 3.40 -1.29
CA ASP A 148 -17.77 4.69 -1.88
C ASP A 148 -16.25 4.85 -1.98
N ILE A 149 -15.50 4.41 -0.97
CA ILE A 149 -14.02 4.39 -1.00
C ILE A 149 -13.52 3.53 -2.17
N CYS A 150 -14.08 2.34 -2.37
CA CYS A 150 -13.76 1.49 -3.52
C CYS A 150 -14.05 2.20 -4.85
N LYS A 151 -15.20 2.87 -5.00
CA LYS A 151 -15.55 3.61 -6.21
C LYS A 151 -14.60 4.75 -6.53
N THR A 152 -14.02 5.39 -5.52
CA THR A 152 -13.01 6.46 -5.73
C THR A 152 -11.66 5.94 -6.20
N GLY A 153 -11.41 4.62 -6.16
CA GLY A 153 -10.10 4.03 -6.47
C GLY A 153 -9.09 4.12 -5.31
N PHE A 154 -9.50 4.59 -4.13
CA PHE A 154 -8.61 4.63 -2.97
C PHE A 154 -8.38 3.24 -2.36
N LEU A 155 -9.31 2.31 -2.59
CA LEU A 155 -9.18 0.92 -2.18
C LEU A 155 -9.35 -0.02 -3.38
N GLU A 156 -8.24 -0.64 -3.79
CA GLU A 156 -8.16 -1.51 -4.97
C GLU A 156 -7.72 -2.94 -4.61
N GLY A 157 -7.83 -3.84 -5.58
CA GLY A 157 -7.37 -5.22 -5.51
C GLY A 157 -8.44 -6.19 -5.01
N THR A 158 -8.01 -7.30 -4.43
CA THR A 158 -8.90 -8.38 -4.00
C THR A 158 -9.44 -8.12 -2.60
N LEU A 159 -10.75 -7.92 -2.49
CA LEU A 159 -11.49 -7.91 -1.22
C LEU A 159 -12.03 -9.30 -0.93
N VAL A 160 -11.70 -9.82 0.25
CA VAL A 160 -12.11 -11.14 0.71
C VAL A 160 -13.29 -10.98 1.67
N ALA A 161 -14.41 -11.61 1.35
CA ALA A 161 -15.58 -11.71 2.22
C ALA A 161 -15.68 -13.14 2.77
N PRO A 162 -15.28 -13.40 4.02
CA PRO A 162 -15.33 -14.74 4.59
C PRO A 162 -16.76 -15.25 4.72
N HIS A 163 -16.97 -16.55 4.53
CA HIS A 163 -18.30 -17.14 4.64
C HIS A 163 -18.95 -16.92 6.03
N PHE A 164 -18.15 -16.93 7.10
CA PHE A 164 -18.66 -16.68 8.45
C PHE A 164 -19.14 -15.23 8.67
N VAL A 165 -18.55 -14.24 7.98
CA VAL A 165 -19.01 -12.84 7.97
C VAL A 165 -20.33 -12.72 7.22
N LEU A 166 -20.45 -13.40 6.07
CA LEU A 166 -21.70 -13.43 5.31
C LEU A 166 -22.84 -14.07 6.11
N ARG A 167 -22.55 -15.16 6.83
CA ARG A 167 -23.49 -15.83 7.73
C ARG A 167 -23.93 -14.92 8.87
N GLU A 168 -23.02 -14.16 9.48
CA GLU A 168 -23.36 -13.17 10.51
C GLU A 168 -24.25 -12.05 9.94
N LEU A 169 -23.91 -11.51 8.76
CA LEU A 169 -24.75 -10.52 8.07
C LEU A 169 -26.17 -11.04 7.76
N GLN A 170 -26.29 -12.29 7.33
CA GLN A 170 -27.58 -12.95 7.10
C GLN A 170 -28.38 -13.10 8.40
N GLN A 171 -27.75 -13.55 9.48
CA GLN A 171 -28.40 -13.63 10.79
C GLN A 171 -28.91 -12.27 11.29
N ILE A 172 -28.14 -11.20 11.03
CA ILE A 172 -28.58 -9.82 11.33
C ILE A 172 -29.75 -9.41 10.42
N ALA A 173 -29.71 -9.77 9.14
CA ALA A 173 -30.78 -9.49 8.17
C ALA A 173 -32.08 -10.27 8.46
N ASP A 174 -32.00 -11.41 9.14
CA ASP A 174 -33.15 -12.23 9.54
C ASP A 174 -33.63 -11.94 10.97
N SER A 175 -33.03 -10.94 11.64
CA SER A 175 -33.42 -10.56 13.00
C SER A 175 -34.89 -10.09 13.06
N ALA A 176 -35.58 -10.43 14.16
CA ALA A 176 -36.93 -9.93 14.44
C ALA A 176 -36.97 -8.40 14.59
N ASP A 177 -35.88 -7.82 15.11
CA ASP A 177 -35.68 -6.38 15.23
C ASP A 177 -35.57 -5.73 13.83
N SER A 178 -36.50 -4.81 13.53
CA SER A 178 -36.57 -4.11 12.25
C SER A 178 -35.32 -3.29 11.94
N ALA A 179 -34.71 -2.66 12.95
CA ALA A 179 -33.51 -1.84 12.76
C ALA A 179 -32.30 -2.72 12.40
N LYS A 180 -32.12 -3.84 13.12
CA LYS A 180 -31.07 -4.82 12.82
C LYS A 180 -31.25 -5.45 11.44
N ARG A 181 -32.48 -5.88 11.12
CA ARG A 181 -32.83 -6.42 9.80
C ARG A 181 -32.51 -5.46 8.66
N ASN A 182 -32.88 -4.19 8.78
CA ASN A 182 -32.57 -3.17 7.78
C ASN A 182 -31.06 -2.96 7.62
N ARG A 183 -30.29 -2.98 8.72
CA ARG A 183 -28.82 -2.88 8.68
C ARG A 183 -28.17 -4.10 8.01
N GLY A 184 -28.63 -5.31 8.30
CA GLY A 184 -28.13 -6.53 7.67
C GLY A 184 -28.38 -6.56 6.16
N ARG A 185 -29.62 -6.25 5.74
CA ARG A 185 -29.97 -6.13 4.31
C ARG A 185 -29.12 -5.07 3.60
N ARG A 186 -28.95 -3.90 4.22
CA ARG A 186 -28.07 -2.84 3.69
C ARG A 186 -26.62 -3.34 3.53
N GLY A 187 -26.12 -4.15 4.46
CA GLY A 187 -24.77 -4.73 4.35
C GLY A 187 -24.63 -5.66 3.15
N LEU A 188 -25.63 -6.50 2.88
CA LEU A 188 -25.66 -7.34 1.68
C LEU A 188 -25.70 -6.50 0.39
N ASP A 189 -26.51 -5.42 0.36
CA ASP A 189 -26.55 -4.49 -0.77
C ASP A 189 -25.21 -3.77 -1.00
N VAL A 190 -24.48 -3.46 0.08
CA VAL A 190 -23.14 -2.87 0.02
C VAL A 190 -22.15 -3.82 -0.63
N LEU A 191 -22.19 -5.12 -0.31
CA LEU A 191 -21.32 -6.11 -0.97
C LEU A 191 -21.56 -6.18 -2.48
N GLU A 192 -22.81 -6.11 -2.92
CA GLU A 192 -23.15 -6.07 -4.35
C GLU A 192 -22.63 -4.78 -5.03
N LYS A 193 -22.69 -3.65 -4.33
CA LYS A 193 -22.10 -2.38 -4.80
C LYS A 193 -20.58 -2.43 -4.89
N ILE A 194 -19.91 -3.11 -3.96
CA ILE A 194 -18.46 -3.29 -4.00
C ILE A 194 -18.07 -4.18 -5.18
N LYS A 195 -18.83 -5.25 -5.44
CA LYS A 195 -18.59 -6.17 -6.56
C LYS A 195 -18.70 -5.50 -7.94
N SER A 196 -19.48 -4.43 -8.04
CA SER A 196 -19.62 -3.62 -9.27
C SER A 196 -18.64 -2.44 -9.36
N ALA A 197 -17.77 -2.24 -8.35
CA ALA A 197 -16.79 -1.16 -8.38
C ALA A 197 -15.62 -1.50 -9.33
N PRO A 198 -15.16 -0.54 -10.15
CA PRO A 198 -14.02 -0.75 -11.04
C PRO A 198 -12.72 -0.95 -10.23
N GLY A 199 -11.84 -1.86 -10.67
CA GLY A 199 -10.54 -2.10 -10.03
C GLY A 199 -10.58 -2.95 -8.74
N VAL A 200 -11.76 -3.44 -8.36
CA VAL A 200 -11.96 -4.29 -7.18
C VAL A 200 -12.51 -5.65 -7.59
N SER A 201 -11.94 -6.72 -7.03
CA SER A 201 -12.49 -8.07 -7.15
C SER A 201 -12.95 -8.57 -5.78
N VAL A 202 -14.18 -9.07 -5.68
CA VAL A 202 -14.70 -9.63 -4.44
C VAL A 202 -14.59 -11.16 -4.50
N GLN A 203 -13.87 -11.75 -3.55
CA GLN A 203 -13.71 -13.20 -3.41
C GLN A 203 -14.38 -13.68 -2.11
N ILE A 204 -15.23 -14.69 -2.23
CA ILE A 204 -15.80 -15.38 -1.06
C ILE A 204 -14.90 -16.54 -0.69
N VAL A 205 -14.53 -16.63 0.59
CA VAL A 205 -13.65 -17.70 1.11
C VAL A 205 -14.41 -18.51 2.17
N GLU A 206 -14.47 -19.82 1.96
CA GLU A 206 -15.20 -20.78 2.81
C GLU A 206 -14.37 -21.36 3.97
N LYS A 207 -13.10 -20.96 4.09
CA LYS A 207 -12.24 -21.40 5.19
C LYS A 207 -12.80 -20.90 6.53
N ASP A 208 -13.08 -21.84 7.42
CA ASP A 208 -13.53 -21.59 8.81
C ASP A 208 -12.50 -22.17 9.79
N PHE A 209 -12.54 -21.69 11.04
CA PHE A 209 -11.68 -22.13 12.14
C PHE A 209 -12.58 -22.64 13.27
N PRO A 210 -12.94 -23.95 13.26
CA PRO A 210 -13.92 -24.51 14.21
C PRO A 210 -13.50 -24.40 15.68
N GLU A 211 -12.19 -24.45 15.95
CA GLU A 211 -11.60 -24.33 17.29
C GLU A 211 -11.74 -22.92 17.88
N VAL A 212 -12.04 -21.93 17.04
CA VAL A 212 -12.15 -20.52 17.42
C VAL A 212 -13.62 -20.13 17.43
N LYS A 213 -14.14 -19.68 18.58
CA LYS A 213 -15.56 -19.30 18.70
C LYS A 213 -15.83 -17.87 18.24
N GLU A 214 -14.93 -16.95 18.55
CA GLU A 214 -15.10 -15.52 18.27
C GLU A 214 -14.82 -15.20 16.80
N VAL A 215 -15.73 -14.47 16.16
CA VAL A 215 -15.61 -14.04 14.75
C VAL A 215 -14.34 -13.21 14.53
N ASP A 216 -14.05 -12.31 15.47
CA ASP A 216 -12.86 -11.45 15.48
C ASP A 216 -11.56 -12.25 15.40
N LEU A 217 -11.45 -13.31 16.20
CA LEU A 217 -10.27 -14.19 16.19
C LEU A 217 -10.19 -14.99 14.87
N LYS A 218 -11.33 -15.41 14.29
CA LYS A 218 -11.35 -16.06 12.98
C LYS A 218 -10.84 -15.13 11.88
N LEU A 219 -11.17 -13.84 11.92
CA LEU A 219 -10.64 -12.84 10.99
C LEU A 219 -9.12 -12.73 11.09
N ILE A 220 -8.58 -12.71 12.32
CA ILE A 220 -7.14 -12.63 12.57
C ILE A 220 -6.42 -13.88 12.05
N GLU A 221 -6.94 -15.08 12.33
CA GLU A 221 -6.33 -16.33 11.85
C GLU A 221 -6.41 -16.45 10.32
N LEU A 222 -7.52 -16.03 9.70
CA LEU A 222 -7.64 -15.96 8.24
C LEU A 222 -6.63 -14.97 7.64
N ALA A 223 -6.47 -13.81 8.26
CA ALA A 223 -5.54 -12.78 7.81
C ALA A 223 -4.09 -13.26 7.85
N LYS A 224 -3.68 -13.96 8.91
CA LYS A 224 -2.33 -14.54 9.02
C LYS A 224 -2.09 -15.60 7.95
N ASP A 225 -3.04 -16.52 7.77
CA ASP A 225 -2.93 -17.62 6.82
C ASP A 225 -2.83 -17.11 5.37
N MET A 226 -3.57 -16.06 5.05
CA MET A 226 -3.58 -15.45 3.71
C MET A 226 -2.50 -14.38 3.51
N GLY A 227 -1.82 -13.93 4.57
CA GLY A 227 -0.96 -12.74 4.54
C GLY A 227 -1.72 -11.47 4.14
N ALA A 228 -2.99 -11.37 4.55
CA ALA A 228 -3.92 -10.31 4.18
C ALA A 228 -4.05 -9.24 5.27
N LYS A 229 -4.57 -8.06 4.90
CA LYS A 229 -4.91 -6.98 5.85
C LYS A 229 -6.37 -7.09 6.25
N ILE A 230 -6.73 -6.71 7.47
CA ILE A 230 -8.13 -6.66 7.91
C ILE A 230 -8.67 -5.25 7.67
N VAL A 231 -9.86 -5.13 7.08
CA VAL A 231 -10.60 -3.86 6.98
C VAL A 231 -11.74 -3.91 8.01
N THR A 232 -11.72 -2.99 8.97
CA THR A 232 -12.70 -2.95 10.06
C THR A 232 -12.97 -1.52 10.51
N ASN A 233 -14.11 -1.31 11.16
CA ASN A 233 -14.39 -0.08 11.89
C ASN A 233 -14.19 -0.24 13.40
N ASP A 234 -13.97 -1.46 13.88
CA ASP A 234 -13.82 -1.78 15.30
C ASP A 234 -12.42 -1.43 15.81
N PHE A 235 -12.37 -0.63 16.88
CA PHE A 235 -11.14 -0.20 17.52
C PHE A 235 -10.45 -1.31 18.33
N ASN A 236 -11.21 -2.21 18.94
CA ASN A 236 -10.68 -3.34 19.70
C ASN A 236 -10.08 -4.38 18.77
N LEU A 237 -10.78 -4.73 17.67
CA LEU A 237 -10.24 -5.62 16.65
C LEU A 237 -8.93 -5.07 16.07
N ASN A 238 -8.85 -3.76 15.84
CA ASN A 238 -7.62 -3.11 15.40
C ASN A 238 -6.44 -3.35 16.36
N LYS A 239 -6.62 -3.03 17.65
CA LYS A 239 -5.57 -3.23 18.68
C LYS A 239 -5.13 -4.69 18.80
N VAL A 240 -6.09 -5.62 18.86
CA VAL A 240 -5.78 -7.05 19.03
C VAL A 240 -5.07 -7.60 17.79
N SER A 241 -5.47 -7.19 16.59
CA SER A 241 -4.84 -7.61 15.33
C SER A 241 -3.39 -7.13 15.23
N GLN A 242 -3.11 -5.88 15.57
CA GLN A 242 -1.76 -5.32 15.56
C GLN A 242 -0.82 -6.07 16.53
N LEU A 243 -1.30 -6.40 17.74
CA LEU A 243 -0.52 -7.22 18.70
C LEU A 243 -0.20 -8.62 18.17
N ARG A 244 -1.00 -9.13 17.24
CA ARG A 244 -0.83 -10.43 16.58
C ARG A 244 -0.06 -10.34 15.25
N GLY A 245 0.49 -9.17 14.92
CA GLY A 245 1.26 -8.94 13.69
C GLY A 245 0.42 -8.88 12.42
N VAL A 246 -0.87 -8.58 12.52
CA VAL A 246 -1.77 -8.41 11.38
C VAL A 246 -2.04 -6.92 11.15
N ASP A 247 -1.76 -6.48 9.94
CA ASP A 247 -2.05 -5.11 9.50
C ASP A 247 -3.57 -4.86 9.39
N VAL A 248 -3.99 -3.67 9.80
CA VAL A 248 -5.40 -3.27 9.79
C VAL A 248 -5.58 -1.95 9.04
N LEU A 249 -6.64 -1.89 8.24
CA LEU A 249 -7.13 -0.70 7.57
C LEU A 249 -8.43 -0.25 8.24
N ASN A 250 -8.36 0.77 9.08
CA ASN A 250 -9.52 1.28 9.78
C ASN A 250 -10.13 2.49 9.05
N ILE A 251 -11.41 2.40 8.65
CA ILE A 251 -12.07 3.51 7.92
C ILE A 251 -12.25 4.74 8.81
N ASN A 252 -12.45 4.57 10.12
CA ASN A 252 -12.55 5.71 11.03
C ASN A 252 -11.20 6.43 11.15
N GLU A 253 -10.08 5.71 11.12
CA GLU A 253 -8.74 6.31 11.06
C GLU A 253 -8.52 7.05 9.74
N LEU A 254 -8.93 6.45 8.61
CA LEU A 254 -8.89 7.11 7.30
C LEU A 254 -9.73 8.40 7.30
N ALA A 255 -10.96 8.36 7.81
CA ALA A 255 -11.83 9.53 7.89
C ALA A 255 -11.21 10.64 8.76
N ASN A 256 -10.56 10.28 9.86
CA ASN A 256 -9.84 11.25 10.70
C ASN A 256 -8.61 11.83 10.00
N ALA A 257 -7.88 11.04 9.23
CA ALA A 257 -6.72 11.49 8.46
C ALA A 257 -7.10 12.45 7.32
N LEU A 258 -8.34 12.37 6.82
CA LEU A 258 -8.88 13.26 5.80
C LEU A 258 -9.46 14.57 6.36
N LYS A 259 -9.49 14.75 7.69
CA LYS A 259 -9.96 16.01 8.29
C LYS A 259 -9.07 17.18 7.85
N PRO A 260 -9.63 18.35 7.52
CA PRO A 260 -8.86 19.51 7.10
C PRO A 260 -7.75 19.86 8.10
N VAL A 261 -6.52 19.92 7.59
CA VAL A 261 -5.40 20.49 8.34
C VAL A 261 -5.48 22.00 8.16
N VAL A 262 -5.64 22.70 9.27
CA VAL A 262 -5.67 24.16 9.31
C VAL A 262 -4.46 24.64 10.08
N LEU A 263 -3.67 25.50 9.43
CA LEU A 263 -2.42 26.02 9.95
C LEU A 263 -2.60 27.45 10.46
N PRO A 264 -1.85 27.87 11.49
CA PRO A 264 -1.77 29.28 11.86
C PRO A 264 -1.42 30.15 10.65
N GLY A 265 -2.14 31.26 10.48
CA GLY A 265 -2.01 32.20 9.36
C GLY A 265 -2.98 31.95 8.20
N GLU A 266 -3.55 30.76 8.07
CA GLU A 266 -4.55 30.47 7.03
C GLU A 266 -5.89 31.15 7.32
N THR A 267 -6.63 31.47 6.26
CA THR A 267 -7.99 32.02 6.39
C THR A 267 -9.01 30.92 6.20
N MET A 268 -10.00 30.84 7.08
CA MET A 268 -11.11 29.88 7.00
C MET A 268 -12.47 30.55 7.15
N LYS A 269 -13.51 29.98 6.54
CA LYS A 269 -14.88 30.46 6.68
C LYS A 269 -15.58 29.68 7.79
N VAL A 270 -16.15 30.38 8.75
CA VAL A 270 -16.87 29.78 9.88
C VAL A 270 -18.18 30.52 10.13
N PHE A 271 -19.21 29.77 10.52
CA PHE A 271 -20.50 30.32 10.93
C PHE A 271 -20.54 30.50 12.45
N ILE A 272 -20.66 31.75 12.91
CA ILE A 272 -20.63 32.06 14.34
C ILE A 272 -21.98 31.73 14.97
N LEU A 273 -22.00 30.75 15.87
CA LEU A 273 -23.22 30.21 16.47
C LEU A 273 -23.60 30.93 17.77
N LYS A 274 -22.61 31.23 18.61
CA LYS A 274 -22.85 31.80 19.95
C LYS A 274 -21.70 32.69 20.41
N GLU A 275 -21.94 33.46 21.46
CA GLU A 275 -20.91 34.25 22.14
C GLU A 275 -19.89 33.33 22.83
N GLY A 276 -18.62 33.72 22.78
CA GLY A 276 -17.52 33.04 23.45
C GLY A 276 -17.42 33.36 24.93
N LYS A 277 -16.40 32.79 25.58
CA LYS A 277 -16.20 32.98 27.03
C LYS A 277 -15.59 34.35 27.33
N GLU A 278 -14.70 34.84 26.47
CA GLU A 278 -14.09 36.17 26.63
C GLU A 278 -14.84 37.25 25.88
N TYR A 279 -14.60 38.51 26.29
CA TYR A 279 -15.22 39.68 25.68
C TYR A 279 -14.93 39.74 24.18
N ASN A 280 -15.95 40.03 23.38
CA ASN A 280 -15.90 40.09 21.90
C ASN A 280 -15.62 38.77 21.16
N GLN A 281 -15.58 37.62 21.83
CA GLN A 281 -15.44 36.33 21.15
C GLN A 281 -16.74 35.79 20.58
N GLY A 282 -16.62 35.07 19.47
CA GLY A 282 -17.65 34.18 18.92
C GLY A 282 -17.15 32.73 18.91
N VAL A 283 -18.08 31.78 18.97
CA VAL A 283 -17.78 30.34 18.85
C VAL A 283 -18.51 29.77 17.64
N ALA A 284 -17.77 29.04 16.83
CA ALA A 284 -18.24 28.24 15.71
C ALA A 284 -17.83 26.77 15.90
N TYR A 285 -18.47 25.89 15.16
CA TYR A 285 -18.05 24.50 15.03
C TYR A 285 -17.85 24.20 13.55
N LEU A 286 -16.77 23.49 13.22
CA LEU A 286 -16.62 22.89 11.90
C LEU A 286 -17.54 21.67 11.77
N ASP A 287 -17.70 21.17 10.55
CA ASP A 287 -18.54 20.01 10.25
C ASP A 287 -18.10 18.73 11.00
N ASP A 288 -16.83 18.67 11.40
CA ASP A 288 -16.25 17.56 12.17
C ASP A 288 -16.38 17.73 13.69
N GLY A 289 -17.04 18.79 14.16
CA GLY A 289 -17.23 19.11 15.57
C GLY A 289 -16.07 19.88 16.22
N THR A 290 -15.00 20.21 15.48
CA THR A 290 -13.89 21.02 15.98
C THR A 290 -14.40 22.40 16.39
N MET A 291 -14.13 22.79 17.64
CA MET A 291 -14.53 24.11 18.16
C MET A 291 -13.59 25.18 17.62
N VAL A 292 -14.17 26.22 17.02
CA VAL A 292 -13.44 27.39 16.53
C VAL A 292 -13.85 28.60 17.38
N VAL A 293 -12.89 29.15 18.12
CA VAL A 293 -13.07 30.37 18.91
C VAL A 293 -12.51 31.53 18.09
N VAL A 294 -13.34 32.53 17.80
CA VAL A 294 -12.96 33.68 16.97
C VAL A 294 -13.01 34.96 17.76
N ASP A 295 -11.87 35.63 17.91
CA ASP A 295 -11.78 36.97 18.48
C ASP A 295 -12.43 38.01 17.55
N ASN A 296 -13.05 39.04 18.15
CA ASN A 296 -13.78 40.11 17.46
C ASN A 296 -14.99 39.63 16.62
N ALA A 297 -15.54 38.45 16.92
CA ALA A 297 -16.67 37.89 16.18
C ALA A 297 -18.02 37.99 16.91
N ARG A 298 -18.10 38.58 18.11
CA ARG A 298 -19.37 38.72 18.86
C ARG A 298 -20.48 39.41 18.06
N ARG A 299 -20.15 40.45 17.29
CA ARG A 299 -21.12 41.17 16.44
C ARG A 299 -21.55 40.39 15.20
N MET A 300 -20.86 39.29 14.91
CA MET A 300 -21.04 38.45 13.73
C MET A 300 -21.79 37.15 14.06
N ILE A 301 -22.39 37.03 15.25
CA ILE A 301 -23.27 35.90 15.60
C ILE A 301 -24.40 35.79 14.57
N GLY A 302 -24.64 34.56 14.10
CA GLY A 302 -25.61 34.25 13.06
C GLY A 302 -25.13 34.52 11.63
N LYS A 303 -23.84 34.84 11.42
CA LYS A 303 -23.24 35.09 10.10
C LYS A 303 -22.04 34.19 9.84
N THR A 304 -21.80 33.90 8.56
CA THR A 304 -20.56 33.27 8.09
C THR A 304 -19.50 34.33 7.84
N ILE A 305 -18.35 34.21 8.50
CA ILE A 305 -17.21 35.13 8.36
C ILE A 305 -15.95 34.41 7.93
N ALA A 306 -15.07 35.12 7.22
CA ALA A 306 -13.70 34.68 7.00
C ALA A 306 -12.84 35.11 8.19
N THR A 307 -12.29 34.15 8.93
CA THR A 307 -11.43 34.36 10.09
C THR A 307 -10.01 33.88 9.78
N GLN A 308 -9.00 34.58 10.29
CA GLN A 308 -7.61 34.13 10.17
C GLN A 308 -7.25 33.29 11.39
N VAL A 309 -6.75 32.08 11.18
CA VAL A 309 -6.32 31.17 12.24
C VAL A 309 -5.11 31.76 12.95
N THR A 310 -5.19 31.97 14.25
CA THR A 310 -4.09 32.47 15.08
C THR A 310 -3.32 31.33 15.73
N SER A 311 -4.02 30.33 16.25
CA SER A 311 -3.40 29.16 16.86
C SER A 311 -4.34 27.95 16.82
N VAL A 312 -3.75 26.77 17.01
CA VAL A 312 -4.48 25.51 17.10
C VAL A 312 -4.01 24.81 18.37
N LEU A 313 -4.94 24.54 19.28
CA LEU A 313 -4.69 23.83 20.52
C LEU A 313 -5.33 22.45 20.48
N GLN A 314 -4.58 21.43 20.89
CA GLN A 314 -5.13 20.11 21.16
C GLN A 314 -5.54 20.03 22.63
N THR A 315 -6.80 19.70 22.90
CA THR A 315 -7.32 19.49 24.27
C THR A 315 -7.74 18.03 24.46
N THR A 316 -8.04 17.64 25.69
CA THR A 316 -8.57 16.30 26.02
C THR A 316 -9.92 16.01 25.36
N ALA A 317 -10.71 17.03 25.05
CA ALA A 317 -12.00 16.92 24.37
C ALA A 317 -11.89 16.96 22.84
N GLY A 318 -10.70 17.23 22.29
CA GLY A 318 -10.45 17.32 20.86
C GLY A 318 -9.64 18.54 20.45
N LYS A 319 -9.62 18.81 19.14
CA LYS A 319 -8.92 19.95 18.55
C LYS A 319 -9.75 21.23 18.76
N MET A 320 -9.08 22.33 19.07
CA MET A 320 -9.67 23.66 19.20
C MET A 320 -8.86 24.62 18.34
N ILE A 321 -9.54 25.42 17.53
CA ILE A 321 -8.93 26.40 16.64
C ILE A 321 -9.23 27.78 17.17
N PHE A 322 -8.22 28.64 17.26
CA PHE A 322 -8.38 30.04 17.57
C PHE A 322 -8.18 30.84 16.29
N GLY A 323 -9.06 31.80 16.06
CA GLY A 323 -8.95 32.73 14.94
C GLY A 323 -9.25 34.14 15.37
N ARG A 324 -8.95 35.10 14.49
CA ARG A 324 -9.28 36.51 14.67
C ARG A 324 -10.03 37.02 13.45
N PHE A 325 -11.14 37.70 13.69
CA PHE A 325 -11.82 38.48 12.66
C PHE A 325 -11.14 39.86 12.54
N PRO A 326 -10.66 40.25 11.34
CA PRO A 326 -10.03 41.57 11.14
C PRO A 326 -11.05 42.69 11.38
N GLU A 327 -10.72 43.66 12.25
CA GLU A 327 -11.59 44.82 12.54
C GLU A 327 -11.86 45.71 11.31
N GLU A 328 -11.02 45.62 10.28
CA GLU A 328 -11.12 46.42 9.05
C GLU A 328 -12.12 45.87 8.02
N ALA A 329 -12.69 44.68 8.26
CA ALA A 329 -13.62 44.02 7.35
C ALA A 329 -15.10 44.40 7.58
N GLU A 330 -15.37 45.56 8.18
CA GLU A 330 -16.72 46.11 8.23
C GLU A 330 -17.13 46.69 6.86
N PRO A 331 -18.20 46.22 6.19
CA PRO A 331 -18.64 46.73 4.89
C PRO A 331 -19.25 48.15 4.90
N GLY A 332 -18.95 49.00 5.89
CA GLY A 332 -19.59 50.31 6.07
C GLY A 332 -18.69 51.46 6.53
N SER A 333 -17.46 51.21 6.99
CA SER A 333 -16.66 52.24 7.67
C SER A 333 -15.81 53.14 6.75
N ARG A 334 -15.82 52.90 5.43
CA ARG A 334 -15.01 53.67 4.47
C ARG A 334 -15.62 55.02 4.04
N GLN A 335 -16.87 55.31 4.38
CA GLN A 335 -17.59 56.46 3.84
C GLN A 335 -17.62 57.69 4.77
N GLU A 336 -17.40 57.54 6.08
CA GLU A 336 -17.52 58.65 7.04
C GLU A 336 -16.22 59.45 7.27
N ARG A 337 -15.03 58.90 6.95
CA ARG A 337 -13.75 59.59 7.23
C ARG A 337 -13.37 60.69 6.24
N ARG A 338 -14.13 60.92 5.16
CA ARG A 338 -13.82 61.98 4.17
C ARG A 338 -14.53 63.31 4.41
N SER A 339 -15.46 63.41 5.35
CA SER A 339 -16.33 64.60 5.48
C SER A 339 -15.92 65.57 6.59
N TYR A 340 -14.91 65.29 7.41
CA TYR A 340 -14.52 66.14 8.54
C TYR A 340 -13.29 67.03 8.30
N ASP A 341 -12.57 66.89 7.18
CA ASP A 341 -11.26 67.55 6.99
C ASP A 341 -11.33 68.88 6.20
N ARG A 342 -12.43 69.63 6.33
CA ARG A 342 -12.53 70.97 5.71
C ARG A 342 -13.21 71.97 6.64
N GLY A 343 -12.48 72.41 7.67
CA GLY A 343 -13.00 73.41 8.60
C GLY A 343 -11.98 73.93 9.61
N GLY A 344 -11.08 74.80 9.15
CA GLY A 344 -10.59 75.92 9.96
C GLY A 344 -9.28 75.72 10.73
N THR A 345 -8.23 76.41 10.27
CA THR A 345 -7.17 76.93 11.16
C THR A 345 -6.83 78.35 10.74
N VAL A 346 -7.32 79.32 11.51
CA VAL A 346 -6.80 80.69 11.56
C VAL A 346 -5.72 80.70 12.64
N ALA A 347 -4.49 81.05 12.28
CA ALA A 347 -3.43 81.34 13.25
C ALA A 347 -2.72 82.64 12.85
N ARG A 348 -2.93 83.68 13.67
CA ARG A 348 -2.09 84.88 13.76
C ARG A 348 -0.82 84.52 14.53
N PHE A 349 0.34 85.02 14.11
CA PHE A 349 1.32 85.69 14.97
C PHE A 349 2.33 86.50 14.12
N SER A 350 2.72 87.65 14.68
CA SER A 350 3.55 88.79 14.24
C SER A 350 5.04 88.45 13.97
N ASN A 351 5.91 89.25 13.33
CA ASN A 351 6.17 90.70 13.45
C ASN A 351 7.27 91.18 12.43
N GLY A 352 7.29 92.49 12.12
CA GLY A 352 8.45 93.31 11.60
C GLY A 352 8.65 93.33 10.07
N GLU A 353 8.35 94.41 9.33
CA GLU A 353 9.26 95.56 9.02
C GLU A 353 10.58 95.08 8.38
N ASP A 354 11.01 95.40 7.16
CA ASP A 354 10.84 96.51 6.21
C ASP A 354 11.13 95.95 4.80
N GLU A 355 10.50 96.47 3.73
CA GLU A 355 11.22 97.06 2.59
C GLU A 355 10.22 97.64 1.59
N LYS A 356 10.36 98.94 1.37
CA LYS A 356 9.63 99.78 0.43
C LYS A 356 9.94 99.39 -1.01
N GLU A 357 8.96 99.71 -1.87
CA GLU A 357 9.15 100.09 -3.27
C GLU A 357 9.92 99.13 -4.16
N ARG A 358 9.20 98.50 -5.10
CA ARG A 358 9.36 98.82 -6.54
C ARG A 358 8.40 98.02 -7.42
N LEU A 359 7.66 98.81 -8.22
CA LEU A 359 7.33 98.60 -9.64
C LEU A 359 6.41 97.40 -9.95
N LYS A 360 5.16 97.65 -10.35
CA LYS A 360 4.76 97.94 -11.75
C LYS A 360 5.43 97.02 -12.77
N GLU A 361 4.58 96.47 -13.64
CA GLU A 361 4.84 95.71 -14.87
C GLU A 361 4.85 94.18 -14.72
N ARG A 362 3.69 93.54 -14.84
CA ARG A 362 3.14 93.06 -16.12
C ARG A 362 1.74 92.48 -15.96
#